data_AF-A0A842ITK2-F1
#
_entry.id   AF-A0A842ITK2-F1
#
_cell.length_a   1.000
_cell.length_b   1.000
_cell.length_c   1.000
_cell.angle_alpha   90.00
_cell.angle_beta   90.00
_cell.angle_gamma   90.00
#
_symmetry.space_group_name_H-M   'P 1'
#
loop_
_entity.id
_entity.type
_entity.pdbx_description
1 polymer ?
#
loop_
_entity_poly.entity_id
_entity_poly.type
_entity_poly.pdbx_seq_one_letter_code
_entity_poly.pdbx_strand_id
1 'polypeptide(L)'
;MATDIFLLNISGQDKPGLTSGLTSVLAEYDAKILDIGQANIHDTLSLGMMFEIKSGKKSAAVLKDLLFKAYELGITAKFTPISLDNYEHWVSMQGKDRYIITILGDRLKAEQISEVTKIISEKNLNIDSIKRLTGRTSLVKEEEYPRASIQLSIRGKLNDKSEFTSKFMEISKELDVDIAFQEDTMFRRNRRLVCFDMDSTLIQTEVIDELAERAGVGEEVRAITESAMQGEIDFNESFKQRMKLLKGLSEDVLKDVAANLPITKGARRLIDTLHYYGYKTAILSGGFTYFGHYLQEKLDIDYVHANQLEIKDGVLTGGYVGEIVDGNKKADYLKLLAEDMGIDIGQTIAVGDGANDLQMLNLAGLGIAFHAKPKVKDSAQNSISSIGLDGILYLLGYHDRHIDLMS
;
A
#
# COMPACT_ATOMS: atom_id res chain seq x y z
N MET A 1 -22.08 44.74 1.60
CA MET A 1 -22.61 44.84 0.23
C MET A 1 -23.02 43.44 -0.18
N ALA A 2 -24.12 43.25 -0.89
CA ALA A 2 -24.52 41.92 -1.35
C ALA A 2 -23.46 41.37 -2.33
N THR A 3 -23.16 40.08 -2.21
CA THR A 3 -22.26 39.34 -3.10
C THR A 3 -23.01 38.17 -3.72
N ASP A 4 -22.65 37.85 -4.96
CA ASP A 4 -23.13 36.68 -5.70
C ASP A 4 -22.00 35.65 -5.73
N ILE A 5 -22.32 34.37 -5.49
CA ILE A 5 -21.38 33.26 -5.58
C ILE A 5 -21.74 32.40 -6.79
N PHE A 6 -20.75 32.07 -7.61
CA PHE A 6 -20.92 31.23 -8.78
C PHE A 6 -19.91 30.09 -8.80
N LEU A 7 -20.38 28.90 -9.18
CA LEU A 7 -19.54 27.81 -9.64
C LEU A 7 -19.48 27.84 -11.18
N LEU A 8 -18.28 28.10 -11.71
CA LEU A 8 -17.95 27.97 -13.12
C LEU A 8 -17.35 26.60 -13.38
N ASN A 9 -18.04 25.77 -14.16
CA ASN A 9 -17.56 24.49 -14.65
C ASN A 9 -17.18 24.61 -16.12
N ILE A 10 -15.98 24.16 -16.45
CA ILE A 10 -15.39 24.26 -17.77
C ILE A 10 -15.03 22.87 -18.26
N SER A 11 -15.41 22.55 -19.49
CA SER A 11 -15.05 21.30 -20.15
C SER A 11 -14.66 21.52 -21.61
N GLY A 12 -13.66 20.78 -22.08
CA GLY A 12 -13.23 20.83 -23.48
C GLY A 12 -11.82 20.30 -23.66
N GLN A 13 -11.26 20.48 -24.86
CA GLN A 13 -9.89 20.08 -25.13
C GLN A 13 -8.90 20.96 -24.38
N ASP A 14 -7.92 20.35 -23.69
CA ASP A 14 -6.90 21.09 -22.97
C ASP A 14 -5.98 21.86 -23.91
N LYS A 15 -5.61 23.08 -23.50
CA LYS A 15 -4.75 24.00 -24.26
C LYS A 15 -3.96 24.89 -23.28
N PRO A 16 -2.71 25.23 -23.62
CA PRO A 16 -1.95 26.21 -22.86
C PRO A 16 -2.71 27.55 -22.75
N GLY A 17 -2.71 28.14 -21.56
CA GLY A 17 -3.28 29.46 -21.32
C GLY A 17 -4.79 29.51 -21.03
N LEU A 18 -5.48 28.36 -20.97
CA LEU A 18 -6.91 28.30 -20.60
C LEU A 18 -7.16 28.94 -19.23
N THR A 19 -6.50 28.43 -18.19
CA THR A 19 -6.66 28.91 -16.81
C THR A 19 -6.31 30.40 -16.72
N SER A 20 -5.19 30.84 -17.29
CA SER A 20 -4.80 32.26 -17.27
C SER A 20 -5.78 33.17 -18.00
N GLY A 21 -6.33 32.72 -19.13
CA GLY A 21 -7.31 33.50 -19.89
C GLY A 21 -8.59 33.76 -19.10
N LEU A 22 -9.09 32.74 -18.40
CA LEU A 22 -10.30 32.84 -17.61
C LEU A 22 -10.09 33.63 -16.31
N THR A 23 -8.97 33.38 -15.61
CA THR A 23 -8.67 34.11 -14.36
C THR A 23 -8.35 35.57 -14.62
N SER A 24 -7.83 35.94 -15.80
CA SER A 24 -7.62 37.34 -16.17
C SER A 24 -8.96 38.09 -16.25
N VAL A 25 -9.98 37.48 -16.86
CA VAL A 25 -11.34 38.06 -16.87
C VAL A 25 -11.86 38.21 -15.44
N LEU A 26 -11.77 37.17 -14.60
CA LEU A 26 -12.20 37.27 -13.19
C LEU A 26 -11.48 38.40 -12.43
N ALA A 27 -10.19 38.60 -12.69
CA ALA A 27 -9.39 39.65 -12.06
C ALA A 27 -9.85 41.07 -12.45
N GLU A 28 -10.21 41.31 -13.72
CA GLU A 28 -10.74 42.59 -14.20
C GLU A 28 -12.01 43.02 -13.44
N TYR A 29 -12.78 42.05 -12.94
CA TYR A 29 -14.01 42.26 -12.22
C TYR A 29 -13.87 42.28 -10.69
N ASP A 30 -12.65 42.19 -10.14
CA ASP A 30 -12.39 42.13 -8.70
C ASP A 30 -13.10 40.91 -8.06
N ALA A 31 -13.17 39.78 -8.80
CA ALA A 31 -13.75 38.54 -8.32
C ALA A 31 -12.77 37.81 -7.38
N LYS A 32 -13.30 37.27 -6.29
CA LYS A 32 -12.54 36.50 -5.31
C LYS A 32 -12.73 35.01 -5.57
N ILE A 33 -11.65 34.28 -5.83
CA ILE A 33 -11.70 32.81 -5.93
C ILE A 33 -11.91 32.22 -4.53
N LEU A 34 -12.93 31.40 -4.37
CA LEU A 34 -13.26 30.67 -3.14
C LEU A 34 -12.70 29.24 -3.17
N ASP A 35 -12.74 28.59 -4.34
CA ASP A 35 -12.19 27.26 -4.57
C ASP A 35 -11.83 27.07 -6.05
N ILE A 36 -10.84 26.21 -6.33
CA ILE A 36 -10.42 25.88 -7.70
C ILE A 36 -9.92 24.44 -7.78
N GLY A 37 -10.40 23.71 -8.76
CA GLY A 37 -9.96 22.34 -9.04
C GLY A 37 -9.87 22.09 -10.54
N GLN A 38 -8.80 21.42 -10.96
CA GLN A 38 -8.57 21.07 -12.36
C GLN A 38 -8.16 19.61 -12.49
N ALA A 39 -8.71 18.92 -13.48
CA ALA A 39 -8.25 17.62 -13.95
C ALA A 39 -8.14 17.62 -15.47
N ASN A 40 -7.12 16.96 -16.00
CA ASN A 40 -7.02 16.65 -17.42
C ASN A 40 -7.04 15.12 -17.56
N ILE A 41 -8.02 14.60 -18.31
CA ILE A 41 -8.20 13.18 -18.57
C ILE A 41 -8.22 13.00 -20.09
N HIS A 42 -7.23 12.33 -20.66
CA HIS A 42 -7.11 12.08 -22.11
C HIS A 42 -7.28 13.36 -22.96
N ASP A 43 -6.52 14.40 -22.61
CA ASP A 43 -6.55 15.73 -23.26
C ASP A 43 -7.89 16.48 -23.15
N THR A 44 -8.79 15.98 -22.30
CA THR A 44 -10.03 16.67 -21.94
C THR A 44 -9.86 17.33 -20.58
N LEU A 45 -9.86 18.66 -20.58
CA LEU A 45 -9.88 19.49 -19.40
C LEU A 45 -11.25 19.45 -18.74
N SER A 46 -11.26 19.30 -17.42
CA SER A 46 -12.36 19.67 -16.53
C SER A 46 -11.83 20.64 -15.49
N LEU A 47 -12.32 21.89 -15.49
CA LEU A 47 -11.91 22.95 -14.57
C LEU A 47 -13.14 23.50 -13.85
N GLY A 48 -13.14 23.40 -12.52
CA GLY A 48 -14.13 24.01 -11.65
C GLY A 48 -13.51 25.22 -10.94
N MET A 49 -14.18 26.37 -10.98
CA MET A 49 -13.81 27.56 -10.20
C MET A 49 -15.04 28.08 -9.48
N MET A 50 -14.98 28.12 -8.14
CA MET A 50 -15.97 28.80 -7.34
C MET A 50 -15.46 30.20 -7.01
N PHE A 51 -16.26 31.22 -7.30
CA PHE A 51 -15.86 32.61 -7.07
C PHE A 51 -17.00 33.47 -6.54
N GLU A 52 -16.64 34.48 -5.78
CA GLU A 52 -17.49 35.53 -5.23
C GLU A 52 -17.29 36.83 -6.00
N ILE A 53 -18.37 37.54 -6.31
CA ILE A 53 -18.34 38.87 -6.92
C ILE A 53 -19.40 39.79 -6.30
N LYS A 54 -19.18 41.11 -6.33
CA LYS A 54 -20.18 42.10 -5.91
C LYS A 54 -21.46 42.00 -6.75
N SER A 55 -22.61 41.88 -6.10
CA SER A 55 -23.91 41.74 -6.78
C SER A 55 -24.25 42.95 -7.66
N GLY A 56 -25.00 42.72 -8.73
CA GLY A 56 -25.53 43.77 -9.62
C GLY A 56 -24.89 43.75 -11.02
N LYS A 57 -24.70 44.91 -11.65
CA LYS A 57 -24.25 44.99 -13.07
C LYS A 57 -22.92 44.26 -13.33
N LYS A 58 -22.04 44.18 -12.32
CA LYS A 58 -20.75 43.48 -12.43
C LYS A 58 -20.91 41.97 -12.54
N SER A 59 -21.90 41.36 -11.86
CA SER A 59 -22.09 39.91 -11.89
C SER A 59 -22.59 39.43 -13.25
N ALA A 60 -23.53 40.14 -13.88
CA ALA A 60 -23.95 39.80 -15.25
C ALA A 60 -22.83 39.99 -16.29
N ALA A 61 -22.02 41.04 -16.14
CA ALA A 61 -20.93 41.36 -17.06
C ALA A 61 -19.80 40.31 -17.02
N VAL A 62 -19.36 39.89 -15.82
CA VAL A 62 -18.29 38.88 -15.70
C VAL A 62 -18.70 37.55 -16.32
N LEU A 63 -19.95 37.12 -16.14
CA LEU A 63 -20.46 35.86 -16.71
C LEU A 63 -20.45 35.91 -18.24
N LYS A 64 -20.87 37.06 -18.81
CA LYS A 64 -20.85 37.30 -20.24
C LYS A 64 -19.42 37.22 -20.78
N ASP A 65 -18.48 37.92 -20.17
CA ASP A 65 -17.10 37.99 -20.67
C ASP A 65 -16.38 36.64 -20.51
N LEU A 66 -16.68 35.88 -19.45
CA LEU A 66 -16.21 34.51 -19.30
C LEU A 66 -16.79 33.56 -20.36
N LEU A 67 -18.08 33.73 -20.74
CA LEU A 67 -18.67 32.97 -21.85
C LEU A 67 -17.99 33.27 -23.18
N PHE A 68 -17.73 34.55 -23.48
CA PHE A 68 -16.97 34.94 -24.68
C PHE A 68 -15.57 34.35 -24.64
N LYS A 69 -14.88 34.44 -23.50
CA LYS A 69 -13.54 33.90 -23.38
C LYS A 69 -13.49 32.38 -23.54
N ALA A 70 -14.46 31.68 -22.96
CA ALA A 70 -14.60 30.23 -23.13
C ALA A 70 -14.83 29.86 -24.61
N TYR A 71 -15.70 30.60 -25.30
CA TYR A 71 -15.94 30.41 -26.73
C TYR A 71 -14.68 30.63 -27.58
N GLU A 72 -13.93 31.72 -27.36
CA GLU A 72 -12.65 31.99 -28.04
C GLU A 72 -11.64 30.85 -27.87
N LEU A 73 -11.61 30.26 -26.68
CA LEU A 73 -10.71 29.18 -26.32
C LEU A 73 -11.20 27.81 -26.85
N GLY A 74 -12.44 27.73 -27.34
CA GLY A 74 -13.07 26.50 -27.83
C GLY A 74 -13.45 25.54 -26.71
N ILE A 75 -13.81 26.05 -25.54
CA ILE A 75 -14.25 25.29 -24.37
C ILE A 75 -15.70 25.63 -24.01
N THR A 76 -16.37 24.73 -23.32
CA THR A 76 -17.73 24.95 -22.80
C THR A 76 -17.63 25.50 -21.38
N ALA A 77 -18.41 26.54 -21.07
CA ALA A 77 -18.54 27.08 -19.72
C ALA A 77 -19.98 26.96 -19.24
N LYS A 78 -20.18 26.41 -18.03
CA LYS A 78 -21.47 26.32 -17.35
C LYS A 78 -21.36 27.03 -16.01
N PHE A 79 -22.29 27.93 -15.74
CA PHE A 79 -22.38 28.67 -14.49
C PHE A 79 -23.52 28.13 -13.65
N THR A 80 -23.28 27.96 -12.36
CA THR A 80 -24.30 27.56 -11.38
C THR A 80 -24.25 28.55 -10.22
N PRO A 81 -25.30 29.35 -9.97
CA PRO A 81 -25.35 30.23 -8.82
C PRO A 81 -25.43 29.40 -7.53
N ILE A 82 -24.68 29.80 -6.51
CA ILE A 82 -24.64 29.14 -5.20
C ILE A 82 -25.15 30.14 -4.16
N SER A 83 -26.12 29.74 -3.33
CA SER A 83 -26.55 30.56 -2.20
C SER A 83 -25.48 30.55 -1.11
N LEU A 84 -25.44 31.61 -0.29
CA LEU A 84 -24.54 31.69 0.85
C LEU A 84 -24.72 30.49 1.80
N ASP A 85 -25.97 30.11 2.10
CA ASP A 85 -26.27 28.95 2.97
C ASP A 85 -25.71 27.64 2.40
N ASN A 86 -25.79 27.42 1.08
CA ASN A 86 -25.23 26.22 0.44
C ASN A 86 -23.70 26.25 0.47
N TYR A 87 -23.10 27.42 0.27
CA TYR A 87 -21.65 27.60 0.38
C TYR A 87 -21.16 27.30 1.80
N GLU A 88 -21.76 27.92 2.83
CA GLU A 88 -21.42 27.70 4.23
C GLU A 88 -21.65 26.23 4.65
N HIS A 89 -22.70 25.59 4.14
CA HIS A 89 -22.90 24.15 4.34
C HIS A 89 -21.74 23.33 3.75
N TRP A 90 -21.31 23.62 2.50
CA TRP A 90 -20.16 22.97 1.88
C TRP A 90 -18.86 23.21 2.65
N VAL A 91 -18.62 24.43 3.14
CA VAL A 91 -17.48 24.77 4.01
C VAL A 91 -17.53 23.98 5.32
N SER A 92 -18.70 23.88 5.96
CA SER A 92 -18.86 23.12 7.21
C SER A 92 -18.61 21.62 7.05
N MET A 93 -18.70 21.11 5.82
CA MET A 93 -18.41 19.72 5.49
C MET A 93 -16.91 19.46 5.33
N GLN A 94 -16.07 20.51 5.31
CA GLN A 94 -14.62 20.41 5.25
C GLN A 94 -14.12 19.61 6.46
N GLY A 95 -13.31 18.57 6.20
CA GLY A 95 -12.80 17.68 7.25
C GLY A 95 -13.57 16.37 7.46
N LYS A 96 -14.53 15.99 6.60
CA LYS A 96 -15.01 14.59 6.58
C LYS A 96 -13.84 13.63 6.40
N ASP A 97 -13.95 12.48 7.04
CA ASP A 97 -12.97 11.40 6.92
C ASP A 97 -12.71 11.07 5.46
N ARG A 98 -11.43 10.87 5.18
CA ARG A 98 -10.93 10.51 3.86
C ARG A 98 -10.31 9.14 3.94
N TYR A 99 -10.59 8.35 2.93
CA TYR A 99 -10.04 7.01 2.82
C TYR A 99 -9.53 6.79 1.41
N ILE A 100 -8.55 5.90 1.32
CA ILE A 100 -7.96 5.45 0.07
C ILE A 100 -8.28 3.97 -0.10
N ILE A 101 -8.85 3.64 -1.25
CA ILE A 101 -8.99 2.26 -1.70
C ILE A 101 -8.00 2.06 -2.84
N THR A 102 -7.10 1.08 -2.71
CA THR A 102 -6.20 0.67 -3.78
C THR A 102 -6.66 -0.68 -4.30
N ILE A 103 -6.94 -0.76 -5.60
CA ILE A 103 -7.27 -2.01 -6.28
C ILE A 103 -6.06 -2.40 -7.12
N LEU A 104 -5.64 -3.65 -7.01
CA LEU A 104 -4.37 -4.13 -7.53
C LEU A 104 -4.51 -5.56 -8.04
N GLY A 105 -3.94 -5.85 -9.20
CA GLY A 105 -3.82 -7.20 -9.73
C GLY A 105 -3.02 -7.21 -11.02
N ASP A 106 -2.89 -8.36 -11.66
CA ASP A 106 -2.21 -8.47 -12.96
C ASP A 106 -2.92 -7.63 -14.03
N ARG A 107 -4.26 -7.64 -14.00
CA ARG A 107 -5.15 -6.84 -14.85
C ARG A 107 -6.36 -6.40 -14.04
N LEU A 108 -6.90 -5.23 -14.38
CA LEU A 108 -8.14 -4.73 -13.77
C LEU A 108 -9.33 -5.01 -14.69
N LYS A 109 -10.29 -5.78 -14.18
CA LYS A 109 -11.56 -6.07 -14.85
C LYS A 109 -12.62 -5.06 -14.41
N ALA A 110 -13.57 -4.76 -15.30
CA ALA A 110 -14.67 -3.84 -14.99
C ALA A 110 -15.53 -4.34 -13.82
N GLU A 111 -15.72 -5.66 -13.72
CA GLU A 111 -16.45 -6.31 -12.63
C GLU A 111 -15.85 -6.01 -11.24
N GLN A 112 -14.52 -6.09 -11.11
CA GLN A 112 -13.81 -5.78 -9.87
C GLN A 112 -14.05 -4.33 -9.43
N ILE A 113 -14.00 -3.39 -10.36
CA ILE A 113 -14.24 -1.96 -10.08
C ILE A 113 -15.72 -1.73 -9.74
N SER A 114 -16.63 -2.41 -10.44
CA SER A 114 -18.07 -2.30 -10.20
C SER A 114 -18.44 -2.72 -8.79
N GLU A 115 -17.99 -3.89 -8.32
CA GLU A 115 -18.32 -4.36 -6.96
C GLU A 115 -17.72 -3.46 -5.87
N VAL A 116 -16.48 -2.99 -6.06
CA VAL A 116 -15.87 -2.02 -5.12
C VAL A 116 -16.69 -0.72 -5.07
N THR A 117 -17.05 -0.16 -6.22
CA THR A 117 -17.78 1.11 -6.28
C THR A 117 -19.23 1.01 -5.81
N LYS A 118 -19.85 -0.16 -5.95
CA LYS A 118 -21.17 -0.47 -5.39
C LYS A 118 -21.16 -0.40 -3.87
N ILE A 119 -20.18 -1.01 -3.20
CA ILE A 119 -20.06 -0.92 -1.73
C ILE A 119 -19.89 0.53 -1.27
N ILE A 120 -19.04 1.30 -1.97
CA ILE A 120 -18.83 2.73 -1.68
C ILE A 120 -20.17 3.49 -1.76
N SER A 121 -20.96 3.23 -2.80
CA SER A 121 -22.28 3.84 -2.99
C SER A 121 -23.31 3.40 -1.94
N GLU A 122 -23.35 2.11 -1.57
CA GLU A 122 -24.26 1.57 -0.54
C GLU A 122 -24.03 2.23 0.83
N LYS A 123 -22.80 2.66 1.11
CA LYS A 123 -22.43 3.38 2.34
C LYS A 123 -22.55 4.89 2.21
N ASN A 124 -23.14 5.41 1.12
CA ASN A 124 -23.29 6.84 0.84
C ASN A 124 -21.96 7.61 0.91
N LEU A 125 -20.87 6.99 0.47
CA LEU A 125 -19.56 7.61 0.35
C LEU A 125 -19.39 8.18 -1.06
N ASN A 126 -18.68 9.30 -1.17
CA ASN A 126 -18.37 9.91 -2.47
C ASN A 126 -16.96 9.51 -2.91
N ILE A 127 -16.79 9.26 -4.21
CA ILE A 127 -15.47 9.11 -4.83
C ILE A 127 -15.02 10.48 -5.32
N ASP A 128 -14.01 11.04 -4.65
CA ASP A 128 -13.47 12.36 -4.99
C ASP A 128 -12.52 12.27 -6.20
N SER A 129 -11.76 11.18 -6.33
CA SER A 129 -10.92 10.94 -7.51
C SER A 129 -10.56 9.47 -7.70
N ILE A 130 -10.27 9.09 -8.94
CA ILE A 130 -9.70 7.80 -9.31
C ILE A 130 -8.42 8.05 -10.10
N LYS A 131 -7.32 7.42 -9.70
CA LYS A 131 -6.02 7.55 -10.34
C LYS A 131 -5.46 6.17 -10.67
N ARG A 132 -4.88 6.01 -11.85
CA ARG A 132 -4.02 4.86 -12.14
C ARG A 132 -2.68 5.07 -11.43
N LEU A 133 -2.13 4.01 -10.85
CA LEU A 133 -0.79 4.02 -10.21
C LEU A 133 0.25 3.29 -11.07
N THR A 134 -0.17 2.35 -11.91
CA THR A 134 0.75 1.63 -12.79
C THR A 134 0.91 2.31 -14.16
N GLY A 135 1.93 1.88 -14.90
CA GLY A 135 2.10 2.18 -16.30
C GLY A 135 0.92 1.74 -17.17
N ARG A 136 0.98 2.08 -18.45
CA ARG A 136 -0.02 1.68 -19.44
C ARG A 136 0.39 0.34 -20.04
N THR A 137 -0.47 -0.65 -19.93
CA THR A 137 -0.26 -1.97 -20.53
C THR A 137 -0.43 -1.90 -22.05
N SER A 138 0.49 -2.51 -22.79
CA SER A 138 0.34 -2.66 -24.24
C SER A 138 -0.73 -3.69 -24.58
N LEU A 139 -1.53 -3.43 -25.61
CA LEU A 139 -2.45 -4.43 -26.18
C LEU A 139 -1.77 -5.37 -27.19
N VAL A 140 -0.51 -5.09 -27.55
CA VAL A 140 0.22 -5.83 -28.59
C VAL A 140 1.42 -6.56 -28.01
N LYS A 141 2.13 -5.93 -27.07
CA LYS A 141 3.26 -6.56 -26.38
C LYS A 141 2.78 -7.25 -25.13
N GLU A 142 3.07 -8.54 -25.01
CA GLU A 142 2.91 -9.24 -23.76
C GLU A 142 3.99 -8.78 -22.78
N GLU A 143 3.56 -8.34 -21.61
CA GLU A 143 4.45 -8.05 -20.49
C GLU A 143 4.67 -9.33 -19.71
N GLU A 144 5.94 -9.66 -19.43
CA GLU A 144 6.31 -10.80 -18.59
C GLU A 144 5.81 -10.64 -17.15
N TYR A 145 5.57 -9.40 -16.73
CA TYR A 145 5.05 -9.09 -15.40
C TYR A 145 4.04 -7.94 -15.41
N PRO A 146 2.80 -8.21 -15.86
CA PRO A 146 1.77 -7.19 -15.93
C PRO A 146 1.34 -6.81 -14.51
N ARG A 147 1.22 -5.51 -14.27
CA ARG A 147 0.69 -4.95 -13.01
C ARG A 147 -0.30 -3.86 -13.35
N ALA A 148 -1.49 -3.95 -12.78
CA ALA A 148 -2.54 -2.98 -12.95
C ALA A 148 -3.04 -2.53 -11.59
N SER A 149 -2.85 -1.25 -11.28
CA SER A 149 -3.34 -0.66 -10.04
C SER A 149 -4.04 0.67 -10.27
N ILE A 150 -5.16 0.85 -9.56
CA ILE A 150 -5.84 2.12 -9.42
C ILE A 150 -6.05 2.44 -7.94
N GLN A 151 -6.14 3.74 -7.64
CA GLN A 151 -6.40 4.30 -6.34
C GLN A 151 -7.65 5.16 -6.41
N LEU A 152 -8.60 4.91 -5.52
CA LEU A 152 -9.79 5.71 -5.31
C LEU A 152 -9.62 6.51 -4.02
N SER A 153 -9.75 7.83 -4.11
CA SER A 153 -9.89 8.70 -2.95
C SER A 153 -11.37 8.86 -2.66
N ILE A 154 -11.80 8.46 -1.47
CA ILE A 154 -13.20 8.54 -1.06
C ILE A 154 -13.38 9.41 0.18
N ARG A 155 -14.55 10.01 0.30
CA ARG A 155 -14.91 10.92 1.39
C ARG A 155 -16.30 10.63 1.91
N GLY A 156 -16.45 10.60 3.22
CA GLY A 156 -17.72 10.37 3.89
C GLY A 156 -17.53 9.88 5.31
N LYS A 157 -18.64 9.71 6.05
CA LYS A 157 -18.60 9.19 7.41
C LYS A 157 -18.81 7.68 7.36
N LEU A 158 -17.87 6.92 7.90
CA LEU A 158 -18.00 5.48 8.09
C LEU A 158 -18.29 5.20 9.56
N ASN A 159 -19.35 4.44 9.82
CA ASN A 159 -19.73 4.05 11.19
C ASN A 159 -19.00 2.77 11.63
N ASP A 160 -18.73 1.86 10.68
CA ASP A 160 -18.03 0.61 10.94
C ASP A 160 -17.00 0.35 9.83
N LYS A 161 -15.72 0.48 10.18
CA LYS A 161 -14.59 0.25 9.28
C LYS A 161 -14.36 -1.25 9.04
N SER A 162 -14.68 -2.09 10.04
CA SER A 162 -14.45 -3.53 9.98
C SER A 162 -15.39 -4.18 8.99
N GLU A 163 -16.68 -3.83 9.01
CA GLU A 163 -17.67 -4.29 8.04
C GLU A 163 -17.24 -3.95 6.59
N PHE A 164 -16.74 -2.73 6.40
CA PHE A 164 -16.28 -2.26 5.09
C PHE A 164 -15.06 -3.04 4.60
N THR A 165 -14.11 -3.31 5.50
CA THR A 165 -12.91 -4.10 5.21
C THR A 165 -13.27 -5.54 4.85
N SER A 166 -14.19 -6.17 5.59
CA SER A 166 -14.65 -7.54 5.34
C SER A 166 -15.28 -7.70 3.96
N LYS A 167 -16.14 -6.76 3.53
CA LYS A 167 -16.72 -6.80 2.17
C LYS A 167 -15.66 -6.72 1.07
N PHE A 168 -14.59 -5.95 1.27
CA PHE A 168 -13.49 -5.91 0.29
C PHE A 168 -12.65 -7.18 0.30
N MET A 169 -12.47 -7.83 1.45
CA MET A 169 -11.82 -9.13 1.53
C MET A 169 -12.62 -10.21 0.79
N GLU A 170 -13.95 -10.19 0.89
CA GLU A 170 -14.83 -11.07 0.11
C GLU A 170 -14.65 -10.87 -1.40
N ILE A 171 -14.71 -9.63 -1.88
CA ILE A 171 -14.46 -9.31 -3.31
C ILE A 171 -13.08 -9.78 -3.72
N SER A 172 -12.07 -9.53 -2.90
CA SER A 172 -10.68 -9.89 -3.21
C SER A 172 -10.54 -11.39 -3.46
N LYS A 173 -11.23 -12.20 -2.65
CA LYS A 173 -11.26 -13.66 -2.76
C LYS A 173 -12.06 -14.14 -3.97
N GLU A 174 -13.22 -13.55 -4.24
CA GLU A 174 -14.11 -14.00 -5.32
C GLU A 174 -13.61 -13.61 -6.71
N LEU A 175 -13.01 -12.42 -6.84
CA LEU A 175 -12.66 -11.84 -8.13
C LEU A 175 -11.16 -11.83 -8.44
N ASP A 176 -10.35 -12.49 -7.58
CA ASP A 176 -8.90 -12.62 -7.72
C ASP A 176 -8.23 -11.25 -7.96
N VAL A 177 -8.39 -10.37 -6.97
CA VAL A 177 -7.86 -9.00 -6.98
C VAL A 177 -7.48 -8.61 -5.56
N ASP A 178 -6.44 -7.82 -5.40
CA ASP A 178 -6.06 -7.28 -4.10
C ASP A 178 -6.72 -5.92 -3.89
N ILE A 179 -7.40 -5.76 -2.75
CA ILE A 179 -8.02 -4.50 -2.35
C ILE A 179 -7.48 -4.09 -0.98
N ALA A 180 -6.84 -2.93 -0.94
CA ALA A 180 -6.34 -2.32 0.28
C ALA A 180 -7.17 -1.10 0.65
N PHE A 181 -7.62 -1.03 1.90
CA PHE A 181 -8.45 0.06 2.42
C PHE A 181 -7.73 0.77 3.58
N GLN A 182 -7.41 2.04 3.39
CA GLN A 182 -6.62 2.82 4.33
C GLN A 182 -7.28 4.16 4.62
N GLU A 183 -7.09 4.69 5.82
CA GLU A 183 -7.38 6.10 6.10
C GLU A 183 -6.34 6.99 5.42
N ASP A 184 -6.78 8.12 4.86
CA ASP A 184 -5.88 9.13 4.26
C ASP A 184 -5.33 10.07 5.34
N THR A 185 -4.55 9.51 6.27
CA THR A 185 -3.87 10.27 7.32
C THR A 185 -2.48 10.73 6.87
N MET A 186 -1.86 11.63 7.64
CA MET A 186 -0.46 12.03 7.41
C MET A 186 0.51 10.85 7.52
N PHE A 187 0.21 9.87 8.38
CA PHE A 187 1.03 8.67 8.55
C PHE A 187 1.09 7.82 7.28
N ARG A 188 -0.03 7.69 6.54
CA ARG A 188 -0.06 6.98 5.25
C ARG A 188 1.00 7.51 4.27
N ARG A 189 1.27 8.82 4.32
CA ARG A 189 2.19 9.52 3.41
C ARG A 189 3.62 9.60 3.92
N ASN A 190 3.85 9.32 5.20
CA ASN A 190 5.12 9.53 5.89
C ASN A 190 5.64 8.26 6.58
N ARG A 191 5.38 7.08 6.01
CA ARG A 191 5.98 5.83 6.52
C ARG A 191 7.50 5.86 6.33
N ARG A 192 8.24 5.23 7.25
CA ARG A 192 9.71 5.34 7.32
C ARG A 192 10.44 4.04 7.64
N LEU A 193 9.77 3.04 8.20
CA LEU A 193 10.37 1.74 8.52
C LEU A 193 9.50 0.63 7.93
N VAL A 194 10.12 -0.34 7.26
CA VAL A 194 9.47 -1.54 6.74
C VAL A 194 10.15 -2.78 7.32
N CYS A 195 9.38 -3.56 8.06
CA CYS A 195 9.82 -4.82 8.65
C CYS A 195 9.17 -5.98 7.87
N PHE A 196 9.99 -6.95 7.48
CA PHE A 196 9.57 -8.11 6.72
C PHE A 196 9.82 -9.38 7.52
N ASP A 197 8.90 -10.34 7.45
CA ASP A 197 9.30 -11.73 7.65
C ASP A 197 10.22 -12.20 6.51
N MET A 198 10.98 -13.25 6.76
CA MET A 198 11.90 -13.84 5.81
C MET A 198 11.23 -14.96 5.02
N ASP A 199 10.99 -16.10 5.69
CA ASP A 199 10.38 -17.29 5.12
C ASP A 199 8.99 -16.97 4.58
N SER A 200 8.63 -17.55 3.44
CA SER A 200 7.35 -17.32 2.74
C SER A 200 6.96 -15.85 2.45
N THR A 201 7.87 -14.89 2.65
CA THR A 201 7.65 -13.45 2.46
C THR A 201 8.74 -12.82 1.58
N LEU A 202 9.98 -12.69 2.07
CA LEU A 202 11.13 -12.23 1.26
C LEU A 202 11.68 -13.35 0.36
N ILE A 203 11.49 -14.59 0.79
CA ILE A 203 11.82 -15.81 0.03
C ILE A 203 10.59 -16.72 -0.07
N GLN A 204 10.55 -17.56 -1.10
CA GLN A 204 9.39 -18.40 -1.42
C GLN A 204 9.46 -19.80 -0.81
N THR A 205 10.28 -20.00 0.21
CA THR A 205 10.49 -21.30 0.86
C THR A 205 10.61 -21.12 2.37
N GLU A 206 10.36 -22.21 3.10
CA GLU A 206 10.65 -22.34 4.52
C GLU A 206 12.07 -22.90 4.66
N VAL A 207 13.02 -22.07 5.12
CA VAL A 207 14.43 -22.46 5.20
C VAL A 207 14.64 -23.72 6.04
N ILE A 208 13.88 -23.90 7.11
CA ILE A 208 14.04 -25.06 7.99
C ILE A 208 13.67 -26.38 7.30
N ASP A 209 12.68 -26.35 6.41
CA ASP A 209 12.25 -27.53 5.64
C ASP A 209 13.32 -27.88 4.59
N GLU A 210 13.89 -26.88 3.91
CA GLU A 210 15.02 -27.05 2.97
C GLU A 210 16.26 -27.66 3.64
N LEU A 211 16.53 -27.31 4.90
CA LEU A 211 17.60 -27.90 5.68
C LEU A 211 17.28 -29.32 6.12
N ALA A 212 16.04 -29.59 6.51
CA ALA A 212 15.58 -30.90 6.93
C ALA A 212 15.66 -31.92 5.79
N GLU A 213 15.26 -31.53 4.58
CA GLU A 213 15.35 -32.36 3.38
C GLU A 213 16.81 -32.74 3.09
N ARG A 214 17.73 -31.76 3.13
CA ARG A 214 19.17 -32.02 2.93
C ARG A 214 19.80 -32.83 4.07
N ALA A 215 19.23 -32.77 5.27
CA ALA A 215 19.62 -33.58 6.42
C ALA A 215 18.99 -34.99 6.43
N GLY A 216 18.06 -35.28 5.51
CA GLY A 216 17.35 -36.56 5.45
C GLY A 216 16.31 -36.77 6.55
N VAL A 217 15.84 -35.69 7.17
CA VAL A 217 14.87 -35.67 8.29
C VAL A 217 13.63 -34.82 7.97
N GLY A 218 13.33 -34.64 6.68
CA GLY A 218 12.23 -33.79 6.19
C GLY A 218 10.86 -34.23 6.71
N GLU A 219 10.58 -35.54 6.69
CA GLU A 219 9.31 -36.11 7.16
C GLU A 219 9.10 -35.83 8.67
N GLU A 220 10.14 -36.00 9.49
CA GLU A 220 10.07 -35.74 10.92
C GLU A 220 9.86 -34.25 11.24
N VAL A 221 10.55 -33.36 10.53
CA VAL A 221 10.38 -31.91 10.67
C VAL A 221 8.97 -31.49 10.28
N ARG A 222 8.44 -32.03 9.17
CA ARG A 222 7.09 -31.76 8.72
C ARG A 222 6.03 -32.21 9.73
N ALA A 223 6.18 -33.39 10.33
CA ALA A 223 5.29 -33.87 11.38
C ALA A 223 5.27 -32.92 12.59
N ILE A 224 6.42 -32.41 13.02
CA ILE A 224 6.52 -31.44 14.12
C ILE A 224 5.86 -30.10 13.74
N THR A 225 6.07 -29.63 12.51
CA THR A 225 5.44 -28.41 12.00
C THR A 225 3.91 -28.55 11.97
N GLU A 226 3.39 -29.71 11.56
CA GLU A 226 1.96 -29.99 11.54
C GLU A 226 1.36 -29.99 12.95
N SER A 227 1.98 -30.68 13.92
CA SER A 227 1.55 -30.64 15.33
C SER A 227 1.54 -29.21 15.90
N ALA A 228 2.53 -28.39 15.55
CA ALA A 228 2.57 -26.98 15.97
C ALA A 228 1.42 -26.16 15.34
N MET A 229 1.11 -26.38 14.06
CA MET A 229 -0.01 -25.73 13.37
C MET A 229 -1.37 -26.17 13.90
N GLN A 230 -1.48 -27.40 14.42
CA GLN A 230 -2.67 -27.92 15.09
C GLN A 230 -2.81 -27.41 16.55
N GLY A 231 -1.77 -26.74 17.07
CA GLY A 231 -1.74 -26.21 18.44
C GLY A 231 -1.46 -27.27 19.50
N GLU A 232 -0.95 -28.44 19.11
CA GLU A 232 -0.58 -29.52 20.03
C GLU A 232 0.70 -29.18 20.81
N ILE A 233 1.61 -28.46 20.18
CA ILE A 233 2.86 -27.95 20.76
C ILE A 233 3.02 -26.46 20.46
N ASP A 234 3.68 -25.72 21.35
CA ASP A 234 3.95 -24.30 21.12
C ASP A 234 5.10 -24.08 20.11
N PHE A 235 5.24 -22.85 19.63
CA PHE A 235 6.28 -22.49 18.65
C PHE A 235 7.70 -22.78 19.15
N ASN A 236 7.98 -22.49 20.42
CA ASN A 236 9.31 -22.63 21.00
C ASN A 236 9.68 -24.11 21.16
N GLU A 237 8.72 -24.94 21.55
CA GLU A 237 8.85 -26.39 21.60
C GLU A 237 9.07 -26.96 20.20
N SER A 238 8.23 -26.60 19.23
CA SER A 238 8.37 -27.00 17.83
C SER A 238 9.75 -26.61 17.26
N PHE A 239 10.19 -25.38 17.51
CA PHE A 239 11.51 -24.91 17.08
C PHE A 239 12.64 -25.76 17.69
N LYS A 240 12.62 -26.00 19.01
CA LYS A 240 13.62 -26.83 19.71
C LYS A 240 13.66 -28.26 19.19
N GLN A 241 12.51 -28.86 18.91
CA GLN A 241 12.44 -30.22 18.40
C GLN A 241 13.02 -30.31 16.98
N ARG A 242 12.63 -29.40 16.07
CA ARG A 242 13.16 -29.33 14.71
C ARG A 242 14.67 -29.08 14.69
N MET A 243 15.16 -28.17 15.55
CA MET A 243 16.58 -27.89 15.68
C MET A 243 17.42 -29.12 16.05
N LYS A 244 16.92 -29.97 16.96
CA LYS A 244 17.62 -31.20 17.34
C LYS A 244 17.81 -32.17 16.17
N LEU A 245 16.85 -32.22 15.25
CA LEU A 245 16.91 -33.09 14.07
C LEU A 245 17.98 -32.64 13.08
N LEU A 246 18.31 -31.34 13.04
CA LEU A 246 19.36 -30.79 12.18
C LEU A 246 20.79 -30.99 12.72
N LYS A 247 20.95 -31.67 13.87
CA LYS A 247 22.26 -31.94 14.47
C LYS A 247 23.14 -32.76 13.52
N GLY A 248 24.36 -32.28 13.30
CA GLY A 248 25.36 -32.91 12.44
C GLY A 248 25.34 -32.42 10.99
N LEU A 249 24.39 -31.57 10.61
CA LEU A 249 24.37 -30.96 9.28
C LEU A 249 25.58 -30.03 9.09
N SER A 250 26.28 -30.18 7.97
CA SER A 250 27.46 -29.37 7.63
C SER A 250 27.09 -27.92 7.34
N GLU A 251 27.93 -26.98 7.74
CA GLU A 251 27.82 -25.56 7.38
C GLU A 251 27.86 -25.35 5.86
N ASP A 252 28.53 -26.21 5.10
CA ASP A 252 28.54 -26.12 3.64
C ASP A 252 27.16 -26.34 3.02
N VAL A 253 26.29 -27.09 3.70
CA VAL A 253 24.88 -27.20 3.30
C VAL A 253 24.16 -25.85 3.46
N LEU A 254 24.43 -25.10 4.53
CA LEU A 254 23.84 -23.77 4.72
C LEU A 254 24.24 -22.81 3.59
N LYS A 255 25.51 -22.86 3.17
CA LYS A 255 26.02 -22.08 2.03
C LYS A 255 25.29 -22.41 0.73
N ASP A 256 25.11 -23.69 0.44
CA ASP A 256 24.38 -24.15 -0.75
C ASP A 256 22.91 -23.70 -0.73
N VAL A 257 22.24 -23.84 0.41
CA VAL A 257 20.84 -23.38 0.57
C VAL A 257 20.76 -21.88 0.34
N ALA A 258 21.64 -21.10 0.97
CA ALA A 258 21.66 -19.64 0.88
C ALA A 258 21.87 -19.18 -0.59
N ALA A 259 22.84 -19.76 -1.29
CA ALA A 259 23.13 -19.44 -2.68
C ALA A 259 21.90 -19.59 -3.60
N ASN A 260 21.05 -20.58 -3.31
CA ASN A 260 19.90 -20.97 -4.13
C ASN A 260 18.55 -20.49 -3.60
N LEU A 261 18.52 -19.58 -2.61
CA LEU A 261 17.25 -19.09 -2.06
C LEU A 261 16.36 -18.43 -3.15
N PRO A 262 15.11 -18.88 -3.31
CA PRO A 262 14.18 -18.28 -4.25
C PRO A 262 13.64 -16.96 -3.70
N ILE A 263 14.26 -15.85 -4.06
CA ILE A 263 13.82 -14.51 -3.63
C ILE A 263 12.44 -14.22 -4.23
N THR A 264 11.54 -13.73 -3.38
CA THR A 264 10.19 -13.37 -3.78
C THR A 264 10.18 -12.33 -4.89
N LYS A 265 9.36 -12.57 -5.91
CA LYS A 265 9.21 -11.67 -7.05
C LYS A 265 8.87 -10.25 -6.59
N GLY A 266 9.58 -9.27 -7.14
CA GLY A 266 9.39 -7.86 -6.78
C GLY A 266 10.18 -7.40 -5.54
N ALA A 267 10.75 -8.30 -4.73
CA ALA A 267 11.48 -7.91 -3.51
C ALA A 267 12.61 -6.93 -3.80
N ARG A 268 13.46 -7.21 -4.80
CA ARG A 268 14.54 -6.30 -5.18
C ARG A 268 14.03 -4.91 -5.57
N ARG A 269 13.03 -4.84 -6.45
CA ARG A 269 12.40 -3.58 -6.88
C ARG A 269 11.82 -2.82 -5.69
N LEU A 270 11.16 -3.51 -4.77
CA LEU A 270 10.61 -2.91 -3.55
C LEU A 270 11.73 -2.29 -2.71
N ILE A 271 12.74 -3.08 -2.34
CA ILE A 271 13.78 -2.64 -1.42
C ILE A 271 14.60 -1.49 -2.00
N ASP A 272 15.03 -1.59 -3.27
CA ASP A 272 15.75 -0.51 -3.94
C ASP A 272 14.93 0.81 -3.91
N THR A 273 13.62 0.71 -4.18
CA THR A 273 12.69 1.86 -4.13
C THR A 273 12.57 2.43 -2.72
N LEU A 274 12.41 1.58 -1.72
CA LEU A 274 12.31 1.99 -0.32
C LEU A 274 13.56 2.74 0.13
N HIS A 275 14.76 2.26 -0.19
CA HIS A 275 16.01 2.96 0.13
C HIS A 275 16.12 4.30 -0.56
N TYR A 276 15.77 4.38 -1.84
CA TYR A 276 15.81 5.64 -2.59
C TYR A 276 14.93 6.72 -1.96
N TYR A 277 13.76 6.33 -1.44
CA TYR A 277 12.86 7.23 -0.70
C TYR A 277 13.22 7.38 0.79
N GLY A 278 14.35 6.83 1.24
CA GLY A 278 14.90 7.01 2.59
C GLY A 278 14.22 6.18 3.67
N TYR A 279 13.57 5.08 3.30
CA TYR A 279 13.05 4.11 4.28
C TYR A 279 14.18 3.32 4.89
N LYS A 280 13.95 2.88 6.13
CA LYS A 280 14.70 1.81 6.78
C LYS A 280 13.99 0.48 6.59
N THR A 281 14.78 -0.57 6.45
CA THR A 281 14.32 -1.92 6.15
C THR A 281 14.86 -2.90 7.18
N ALA A 282 14.05 -3.85 7.63
CA ALA A 282 14.48 -4.85 8.60
C ALA A 282 13.88 -6.22 8.29
N ILE A 283 14.66 -7.28 8.51
CA ILE A 283 14.16 -8.66 8.58
C ILE A 283 13.90 -9.01 10.03
N LEU A 284 12.65 -9.33 10.37
CA LEU A 284 12.23 -9.81 11.69
C LEU A 284 11.66 -11.21 11.53
N SER A 285 12.46 -12.24 11.78
CA SER A 285 12.11 -13.62 11.39
C SER A 285 12.28 -14.65 12.51
N GLY A 286 11.42 -15.66 12.50
CA GLY A 286 11.61 -16.90 13.28
C GLY A 286 12.58 -17.89 12.61
N GLY A 287 13.04 -17.60 11.39
CA GLY A 287 14.11 -18.32 10.72
C GLY A 287 15.49 -18.01 11.31
N PHE A 288 16.55 -18.15 10.51
CA PHE A 288 17.93 -18.08 11.02
C PHE A 288 18.72 -16.85 10.57
N THR A 289 19.52 -16.28 11.47
CA THR A 289 20.39 -15.10 11.19
C THR A 289 21.35 -15.34 10.04
N TYR A 290 21.82 -16.57 9.84
CA TYR A 290 22.68 -16.94 8.71
C TYR A 290 22.06 -16.55 7.35
N PHE A 291 20.79 -16.91 7.13
CA PHE A 291 20.08 -16.58 5.88
C PHE A 291 19.60 -15.13 5.87
N GLY A 292 19.23 -14.59 7.04
CA GLY A 292 18.91 -13.18 7.18
C GLY A 292 20.06 -12.27 6.74
N HIS A 293 21.30 -12.55 7.17
CA HIS A 293 22.49 -11.80 6.74
C HIS A 293 22.82 -12.00 5.26
N TYR A 294 22.62 -13.20 4.73
CA TYR A 294 22.77 -13.41 3.29
C TYR A 294 21.78 -12.55 2.47
N LEU A 295 20.51 -12.49 2.88
CA LEU A 295 19.51 -11.62 2.25
C LEU A 295 19.81 -10.15 2.50
N GLN A 296 20.37 -9.82 3.66
CA GLN A 296 20.83 -8.47 3.99
C GLN A 296 21.84 -7.97 2.96
N GLU A 297 22.88 -8.75 2.67
CA GLU A 297 23.88 -8.38 1.67
C GLU A 297 23.30 -8.35 0.25
N LYS A 298 22.42 -9.30 -0.09
CA LYS A 298 21.87 -9.46 -1.44
C LYS A 298 20.83 -8.40 -1.81
N LEU A 299 20.06 -7.91 -0.83
CA LEU A 299 18.99 -6.93 -1.01
C LEU A 299 19.30 -5.56 -0.38
N ASP A 300 20.45 -5.39 0.28
CA ASP A 300 20.87 -4.17 0.99
C ASP A 300 19.99 -3.82 2.22
N ILE A 301 19.47 -4.82 2.94
CA ILE A 301 18.59 -4.57 4.11
C ILE A 301 19.39 -3.92 5.26
N ASP A 302 18.79 -2.96 5.97
CA ASP A 302 19.50 -2.25 7.03
C ASP A 302 19.70 -3.10 8.30
N TYR A 303 18.69 -3.89 8.71
CA TYR A 303 18.70 -4.63 9.98
C TYR A 303 18.21 -6.08 9.86
N VAL A 304 18.73 -6.97 10.71
CA VAL A 304 18.31 -8.38 10.78
C VAL A 304 18.18 -8.80 12.24
N HIS A 305 17.01 -9.32 12.60
CA HIS A 305 16.75 -10.02 13.86
C HIS A 305 16.11 -11.37 13.57
N ALA A 306 16.82 -12.45 13.90
CA ALA A 306 16.37 -13.82 13.69
C ALA A 306 17.03 -14.78 14.70
N ASN A 307 16.69 -16.07 14.66
CA ASN A 307 17.28 -17.08 15.53
C ASN A 307 18.73 -17.40 15.11
N GLN A 308 19.65 -17.54 16.06
CA GLN A 308 21.03 -17.87 15.75
C GLN A 308 21.29 -19.37 15.91
N LEU A 309 21.73 -20.03 14.83
CA LEU A 309 22.16 -21.43 14.84
C LEU A 309 23.45 -21.59 15.65
N GLU A 310 23.54 -22.61 16.51
CA GLU A 310 24.81 -22.96 17.18
C GLU A 310 25.63 -23.91 16.29
N ILE A 311 26.69 -23.37 15.67
CA ILE A 311 27.65 -24.11 14.83
C ILE A 311 28.96 -24.32 15.62
N LYS A 312 29.48 -25.55 15.61
CA LYS A 312 30.81 -25.90 16.17
C LYS A 312 31.54 -26.80 15.19
N ASP A 313 32.83 -26.54 14.98
CA ASP A 313 33.68 -27.33 14.08
C ASP A 313 33.07 -27.52 12.67
N GLY A 314 32.37 -26.50 12.16
CA GLY A 314 31.74 -26.52 10.84
C GLY A 314 30.44 -27.34 10.73
N VAL A 315 29.84 -27.75 11.85
CA VAL A 315 28.57 -28.51 11.87
C VAL A 315 27.55 -27.93 12.85
N LEU A 316 26.27 -28.10 12.53
CA LEU A 316 25.17 -27.77 13.44
C LEU A 316 25.18 -28.69 14.65
N THR A 317 25.12 -28.10 15.84
CA THR A 317 25.04 -28.85 17.11
C THR A 317 23.62 -29.36 17.41
N GLY A 318 22.62 -28.80 16.72
CA GLY A 318 21.19 -28.92 17.02
C GLY A 318 20.71 -27.98 18.15
N GLY A 319 21.59 -27.11 18.64
CA GLY A 319 21.30 -26.01 19.56
C GLY A 319 21.14 -24.66 18.85
N TYR A 320 20.79 -23.64 19.63
CA TYR A 320 20.65 -22.25 19.17
C TYR A 320 21.20 -21.29 20.24
N VAL A 321 21.55 -20.08 19.82
CA VAL A 321 22.13 -19.04 20.69
C VAL A 321 21.09 -17.95 20.97
N GLY A 322 20.98 -17.53 22.23
CA GLY A 322 20.12 -16.43 22.64
C GLY A 322 18.64 -16.84 22.84
N GLU A 323 17.77 -15.85 22.76
CA GLU A 323 16.32 -16.03 22.87
C GLU A 323 15.71 -16.46 21.54
N ILE A 324 14.62 -17.23 21.60
CA ILE A 324 13.88 -17.62 20.41
C ILE A 324 13.06 -16.42 19.92
N VAL A 325 13.18 -16.10 18.63
CA VAL A 325 12.39 -15.08 17.95
C VAL A 325 11.04 -15.68 17.56
N ASP A 326 10.07 -15.55 18.45
CA ASP A 326 8.67 -15.89 18.22
C ASP A 326 7.86 -14.65 17.73
N GLY A 327 6.55 -14.81 17.56
CA GLY A 327 5.71 -13.71 17.08
C GLY A 327 5.63 -12.50 18.01
N ASN A 328 5.71 -12.71 19.33
CA ASN A 328 5.77 -11.59 20.27
C ASN A 328 7.11 -10.87 20.15
N LYS A 329 8.20 -11.63 20.01
CA LYS A 329 9.53 -11.07 19.84
C LYS A 329 9.67 -10.27 18.54
N LYS A 330 9.03 -10.70 17.45
CA LYS A 330 8.93 -9.91 16.20
C LYS A 330 8.29 -8.55 16.45
N ALA A 331 7.17 -8.50 17.17
CA ALA A 331 6.50 -7.25 17.53
C ALA A 331 7.39 -6.36 18.45
N ASP A 332 8.08 -6.97 19.41
CA ASP A 332 9.02 -6.27 20.29
C ASP A 332 10.18 -5.65 19.49
N TYR A 333 10.77 -6.39 18.54
CA TYR A 333 11.84 -5.86 17.69
C TYR A 333 11.36 -4.73 16.78
N LEU A 334 10.16 -4.83 16.20
CA LEU A 334 9.56 -3.72 15.44
C LEU A 334 9.47 -2.46 16.31
N LYS A 335 8.99 -2.60 17.54
CA LYS A 335 8.87 -1.49 18.49
C LYS A 335 10.23 -0.90 18.87
N LEU A 336 11.20 -1.76 19.20
CA LEU A 336 12.56 -1.35 19.54
C LEU A 336 13.22 -0.58 18.41
N LEU A 337 13.17 -1.10 17.18
CA LEU A 337 13.73 -0.42 16.01
C LEU A 337 13.06 0.93 15.75
N ALA A 338 11.74 1.01 15.90
CA ALA A 338 11.02 2.26 15.75
C ALA A 338 11.44 3.29 16.82
N GLU A 339 11.55 2.87 18.08
CA GLU A 339 12.00 3.72 19.20
C GLU A 339 13.45 4.21 19.01
N ASP A 340 14.37 3.31 18.66
CA ASP A 340 15.79 3.64 18.45
C ASP A 340 15.99 4.64 17.31
N MET A 341 15.12 4.62 16.29
CA MET A 341 15.17 5.55 15.15
C MET A 341 14.32 6.81 15.36
N GLY A 342 13.58 6.92 16.47
CA GLY A 342 12.63 8.01 16.69
C GLY A 342 11.47 8.03 15.69
N ILE A 343 11.05 6.86 15.21
CA ILE A 343 9.94 6.66 14.26
C ILE A 343 8.68 6.31 15.05
N ASP A 344 7.58 7.03 14.80
CA ASP A 344 6.28 6.68 15.40
C ASP A 344 5.78 5.34 14.85
N ILE A 345 5.14 4.51 15.69
CA ILE A 345 4.68 3.19 15.27
C ILE A 345 3.70 3.27 14.07
N GLY A 346 2.91 4.33 13.97
CA GLY A 346 2.02 4.63 12.85
C GLY A 346 2.76 4.86 11.51
N GLN A 347 4.06 5.14 11.55
CA GLN A 347 4.93 5.28 10.38
C GLN A 347 5.61 3.96 9.97
N THR A 348 5.34 2.86 10.67
CA THR A 348 5.94 1.55 10.35
C THR A 348 5.03 0.74 9.43
N ILE A 349 5.65 -0.18 8.69
CA ILE A 349 4.99 -1.19 7.87
C ILE A 349 5.53 -2.55 8.33
N ALA A 350 4.63 -3.52 8.51
CA ALA A 350 5.00 -4.91 8.75
C ALA A 350 4.43 -5.78 7.62
N VAL A 351 5.22 -6.74 7.15
CA VAL A 351 4.87 -7.65 6.07
C VAL A 351 5.19 -9.08 6.50
N GLY A 352 4.22 -9.98 6.36
CA GLY A 352 4.37 -11.39 6.73
C GLY A 352 3.23 -12.23 6.16
N ASP A 353 3.38 -13.55 6.16
CA ASP A 353 2.40 -14.50 5.61
C ASP A 353 1.67 -15.31 6.69
N GLY A 354 2.28 -15.42 7.87
CA GLY A 354 1.97 -16.44 8.85
C GLY A 354 1.26 -15.94 10.10
N ALA A 355 0.72 -16.87 10.88
CA ALA A 355 0.08 -16.57 12.16
C ALA A 355 1.08 -16.05 13.22
N ASN A 356 2.35 -16.43 13.07
CA ASN A 356 3.49 -15.91 13.84
C ASN A 356 3.74 -14.42 13.60
N ASP A 357 3.24 -13.83 12.51
CA ASP A 357 3.43 -12.40 12.22
C ASP A 357 2.30 -11.53 12.75
N LEU A 358 1.16 -12.10 13.16
CA LEU A 358 -0.04 -11.34 13.47
C LEU A 358 0.18 -10.25 14.52
N GLN A 359 0.98 -10.51 15.56
CA GLN A 359 1.30 -9.50 16.56
C GLN A 359 2.08 -8.33 15.96
N MET A 360 3.06 -8.60 15.10
CA MET A 360 3.85 -7.58 14.40
C MET A 360 2.98 -6.80 13.39
N LEU A 361 2.16 -7.51 12.61
CA LEU A 361 1.23 -6.93 11.63
C LEU A 361 0.20 -6.01 12.28
N ASN A 362 -0.36 -6.41 13.41
CA ASN A 362 -1.36 -5.63 14.15
C ASN A 362 -0.76 -4.43 14.88
N LEU A 363 0.52 -4.52 15.26
CA LEU A 363 1.23 -3.42 15.90
C LEU A 363 1.62 -2.31 14.91
N ALA A 364 2.00 -2.68 13.70
CA ALA A 364 2.46 -1.72 12.69
C ALA A 364 1.36 -0.73 12.24
N GLY A 365 1.77 0.48 11.85
CA GLY A 365 0.87 1.45 11.23
C GLY A 365 0.27 0.99 9.89
N LEU A 366 0.92 0.03 9.24
CA LEU A 366 0.37 -0.73 8.12
C LEU A 366 0.85 -2.19 8.20
N GLY A 367 -0.03 -3.09 8.65
CA GLY A 367 0.16 -4.54 8.52
C GLY A 367 -0.31 -5.05 7.16
N ILE A 368 0.55 -5.81 6.48
CA ILE A 368 0.29 -6.42 5.17
C ILE A 368 0.49 -7.93 5.26
N ALA A 369 -0.60 -8.68 5.10
CA ALA A 369 -0.57 -10.12 4.92
C ALA A 369 -0.19 -10.46 3.47
N PHE A 370 1.02 -10.94 3.24
CA PHE A 370 1.53 -11.26 1.91
C PHE A 370 1.39 -12.75 1.61
N HIS A 371 0.67 -13.10 0.54
CA HIS A 371 0.39 -14.48 0.11
C HIS A 371 -0.09 -15.40 1.25
N ALA A 372 -0.73 -14.78 2.23
CA ALA A 372 -0.96 -15.36 3.55
C ALA A 372 -2.07 -16.41 3.57
N LYS A 373 -2.02 -17.29 4.57
CA LYS A 373 -3.07 -18.28 4.84
C LYS A 373 -4.39 -17.57 5.23
N PRO A 374 -5.57 -18.19 4.98
CA PRO A 374 -6.87 -17.53 5.23
C PRO A 374 -7.03 -16.92 6.62
N LYS A 375 -6.64 -17.64 7.69
CA LYS A 375 -6.71 -17.13 9.08
C LYS A 375 -5.93 -15.82 9.29
N VAL A 376 -4.81 -15.67 8.59
CA VAL A 376 -3.95 -14.47 8.68
C VAL A 376 -4.58 -13.34 7.89
N LYS A 377 -5.10 -13.62 6.69
CA LYS A 377 -5.83 -12.64 5.87
C LYS A 377 -7.02 -12.05 6.61
N ASP A 378 -7.81 -12.88 7.29
CA ASP A 378 -9.01 -12.46 8.03
C ASP A 378 -8.67 -11.55 9.23
N SER A 379 -7.45 -11.66 9.76
CA SER A 379 -6.98 -10.90 10.92
C SER A 379 -6.16 -9.66 10.55
N ALA A 380 -5.56 -9.65 9.37
CA ALA A 380 -4.74 -8.55 8.88
C ALA A 380 -5.60 -7.43 8.26
N GLN A 381 -5.14 -6.19 8.38
CA GLN A 381 -5.86 -5.03 7.85
C GLN A 381 -5.82 -4.96 6.32
N ASN A 382 -4.75 -5.47 5.70
CA ASN A 382 -4.55 -5.46 4.27
C ASN A 382 -3.90 -6.78 3.84
N SER A 383 -4.18 -7.23 2.64
CA SER A 383 -3.52 -8.40 2.06
C SER A 383 -3.10 -8.16 0.61
N ILE A 384 -2.05 -8.85 0.19
CA ILE A 384 -1.60 -8.93 -1.20
C ILE A 384 -1.47 -10.42 -1.52
N SER A 385 -2.14 -10.87 -2.57
CA SER A 385 -2.24 -12.28 -2.97
C SER A 385 -1.96 -12.50 -4.44
N SER A 386 -2.26 -11.51 -5.28
CA SER A 386 -2.24 -11.67 -6.74
C SER A 386 -0.92 -11.25 -7.37
N ILE A 387 -0.19 -10.31 -6.75
CA ILE A 387 1.07 -9.80 -7.27
C ILE A 387 2.25 -10.00 -6.30
N GLY A 388 3.43 -9.57 -6.73
CA GLY A 388 4.67 -9.72 -5.98
C GLY A 388 4.84 -8.63 -4.92
N LEU A 389 5.96 -8.71 -4.20
CA LEU A 389 6.19 -7.91 -2.99
C LEU A 389 6.22 -6.40 -3.28
N ASP A 390 6.60 -6.01 -4.50
CA ASP A 390 6.58 -4.62 -4.96
C ASP A 390 5.18 -4.02 -5.09
N GLY A 391 4.12 -4.82 -4.97
CA GLY A 391 2.76 -4.33 -4.83
C GLY A 391 2.54 -3.40 -3.64
N ILE A 392 3.37 -3.54 -2.60
CA ILE A 392 3.38 -2.66 -1.42
C ILE A 392 3.60 -1.19 -1.82
N LEU A 393 4.37 -0.91 -2.87
CA LEU A 393 4.60 0.44 -3.36
C LEU A 393 3.28 1.14 -3.77
N TYR A 394 2.33 0.40 -4.35
CA TYR A 394 1.03 0.95 -4.74
C TYR A 394 0.13 1.22 -3.53
N LEU A 395 0.21 0.39 -2.48
CA LEU A 395 -0.47 0.66 -1.20
C LEU A 395 0.04 1.95 -0.55
N LEU A 396 1.32 2.26 -0.74
CA LEU A 396 1.94 3.52 -0.32
C LEU A 396 1.59 4.71 -1.23
N GLY A 397 0.96 4.44 -2.38
CA GLY A 397 0.55 5.46 -3.36
C GLY A 397 1.67 5.89 -4.32
N TYR A 398 2.77 5.14 -4.39
CA TYR A 398 3.76 5.35 -5.44
C TYR A 398 3.15 4.99 -6.80
N HIS A 399 3.58 5.74 -7.81
CA HIS A 399 3.20 5.52 -9.19
C HIS A 399 4.43 4.97 -9.92
N ASP A 400 4.25 4.10 -10.92
CA ASP A 400 5.37 3.56 -11.71
C ASP A 400 6.28 4.66 -12.25
N ARG A 401 5.73 5.80 -12.67
CA ARG A 401 6.53 6.97 -13.09
C ARG A 401 7.49 7.51 -12.02
N HIS A 402 7.26 7.25 -10.73
CA HIS A 402 8.14 7.64 -9.64
C HIS A 402 9.14 6.53 -9.29
N ILE A 403 8.81 5.29 -9.62
CA ILE A 403 9.62 4.09 -9.36
C ILE A 403 10.61 3.89 -10.51
N ASP A 404 10.13 3.97 -11.74
CA ASP A 404 10.90 3.73 -12.97
C ASP A 404 11.81 4.92 -13.35
N LEU A 405 11.75 6.05 -12.63
CA LEU A 405 12.77 7.11 -12.74
C LEU A 405 14.12 6.69 -12.11
N MET A 406 14.15 5.55 -11.42
CA MET A 406 15.32 5.01 -10.74
C MET A 406 16.13 4.03 -11.60
N SER A 407 15.53 3.52 -12.69
CA SER A 407 16.18 2.68 -13.71
C SER A 407 16.71 3.52 -14.86
#